data_AF-A0A6G3X2E7-F1
#
_entry.id   AF-A0A6G3X2E7-F1
#
_cell.length_a   1.000
_cell.length_b   1.000
_cell.length_c   1.000
_cell.angle_alpha   90.00
_cell.angle_beta   90.00
_cell.angle_gamma   90.00
#
_symmetry.space_group_name_H-M   'P 1'
#
loop_
_entity.id
_entity.type
_entity.pdbx_description
1 polymer ?
#
loop_
_entity_poly.entity_id
_entity_poly.type
_entity_poly.pdbx_seq_one_letter_code
_entity_poly.pdbx_strand_id
1 'polypeptide(L)' 'MLMVCHHLNPRVPEDLAFAESRIRATTIAAEDVLHDIGALSITSSDAQAMGRIGEVVCRTWQVAHVMKQRFGDRGSELP' A
#
# COMPACT_ATOMS: atom_id res chain seq x y z
N MET A 1 -10.13 -9.39 0.80
CA MET A 1 -9.02 -10.11 0.13
C MET A 1 -8.37 -11.09 1.10
N LEU A 2 -7.67 -10.63 2.15
CA LEU A 2 -6.96 -11.49 3.11
C LEU A 2 -7.80 -12.64 3.69
N MET A 3 -8.98 -12.34 4.25
CA MET A 3 -9.87 -13.35 4.86
C MET A 3 -10.20 -14.50 3.91
N VAL A 4 -10.51 -14.17 2.65
CA VAL A 4 -10.88 -15.18 1.63
C VAL A 4 -9.66 -15.98 1.21
N CYS A 5 -8.55 -15.33 0.88
CA CYS A 5 -7.36 -16.01 0.37
C CYS A 5 -6.73 -16.98 1.39
N HIS A 6 -6.92 -16.72 2.68
CA HIS A 6 -6.47 -17.59 3.76
C HIS A 6 -7.59 -18.46 4.36
N HIS A 7 -8.80 -18.45 3.80
CA HIS A 7 -9.96 -19.20 4.28
C HIS A 7 -10.27 -18.96 5.78
N LEU A 8 -10.08 -17.73 6.25
CA LEU A 8 -10.29 -17.33 7.63
C LEU A 8 -11.78 -17.13 7.93
N ASN A 9 -12.18 -17.42 9.16
CA ASN A 9 -13.55 -17.26 9.63
C ASN A 9 -13.67 -16.01 10.53
N PRO A 10 -14.45 -14.98 10.15
CA PRO A 10 -14.61 -13.77 10.97
C PRO A 10 -15.33 -14.02 12.31
N ARG A 11 -15.92 -15.21 12.51
CA ARG A 11 -16.56 -15.61 13.77
C ARG A 11 -15.56 -16.27 14.74
N VAL A 12 -14.35 -16.58 14.29
CA VAL A 12 -13.26 -17.09 15.13
C VAL A 12 -12.40 -15.89 15.54
N PRO A 13 -12.33 -15.53 16.84
CA PRO A 13 -11.61 -14.34 17.30
C PRO A 13 -10.13 -14.30 16.90
N GLU A 14 -9.47 -15.45 16.88
CA GLU A 14 -8.05 -15.58 16.52
C GLU A 14 -7.80 -15.29 15.03
N ASP A 15 -8.70 -15.76 14.16
CA ASP A 15 -8.66 -15.48 12.72
C ASP A 15 -8.87 -14.00 12.43
N LEU A 16 -9.81 -13.36 13.16
CA LEU A 16 -10.05 -11.94 13.06
C LEU A 16 -8.85 -11.14 13.56
N ALA A 17 -8.31 -11.50 14.73
CA ALA A 17 -7.13 -10.85 15.30
C ALA A 17 -5.90 -10.98 14.38
N PHE A 18 -5.69 -12.15 13.76
CA PHE A 18 -4.66 -12.33 12.74
C PHE A 18 -4.86 -11.36 11.57
N ALA A 19 -6.08 -11.27 11.03
CA ALA A 19 -6.36 -10.38 9.92
C ALA A 19 -6.15 -8.90 10.25
N GLU A 20 -6.61 -8.46 11.42
CA GLU A 20 -6.46 -7.08 11.90
C GLU A 20 -5.01 -6.73 12.22
N SER A 21 -4.25 -7.67 12.77
CA SER A 21 -2.82 -7.46 13.03
C SER A 21 -2.03 -7.27 11.73
N ARG A 22 -2.51 -7.82 10.60
CA ARG A 22 -1.84 -7.74 9.29
C ARG A 22 -2.27 -6.52 8.47
N ILE A 23 -3.57 -6.20 8.41
CA ILE A 23 -4.11 -5.09 7.62
C ILE A 23 -4.21 -3.83 8.48
N ARG A 24 -3.21 -2.96 8.38
CA ARG A 24 -3.09 -1.78 9.25
C ARG A 24 -3.11 -0.50 8.42
N ALA A 25 -4.14 0.32 8.64
CA ALA A 25 -4.30 1.59 7.92
C ALA A 25 -3.10 2.54 8.14
N THR A 26 -2.52 2.54 9.34
CA THR A 26 -1.38 3.40 9.69
C THR A 26 -0.13 3.07 8.88
N THR A 27 0.20 1.79 8.69
CA THR A 27 1.39 1.41 7.91
C THR A 27 1.17 1.55 6.41
N ILE A 28 -0.06 1.39 5.91
CA ILE A 28 -0.41 1.67 4.52
C ILE A 28 -0.28 3.18 4.24
N ALA A 29 -0.75 4.04 5.14
CA ALA A 29 -0.58 5.48 4.99
C ALA A 29 0.90 5.92 5.07
N ALA A 30 1.71 5.23 5.88
CA ALA A 30 3.14 5.48 5.95
C ALA A 30 3.87 5.09 4.66
N GLU A 31 3.44 4.02 3.97
CA GLU A 31 4.01 3.57 2.70
C GLU A 31 3.96 4.67 1.62
N ASP A 32 2.83 5.38 1.49
CA ASP A 32 2.70 6.52 0.58
C ASP A 32 3.79 7.58 0.84
N VAL A 33 4.00 7.94 2.12
CA VAL A 33 5.01 8.93 2.53
C VAL A 33 6.41 8.43 2.27
N LEU A 34 6.69 7.14 2.55
CA LEU A 34 8.00 6.53 2.33
C LEU A 34 8.37 6.50 0.84
N HIS A 35 7.41 6.29 -0.06
CA HIS A 35 7.61 6.46 -1.50
C HIS A 35 7.88 7.92 -1.87
N ASP A 36 7.10 8.85 -1.32
CA ASP A 36 7.21 10.29 -1.63
C ASP A 36 8.57 10.90 -1.23
N ILE A 37 9.18 10.40 -0.15
CA ILE A 37 10.52 10.83 0.30
C ILE A 37 11.66 9.98 -0.32
N GLY A 38 11.35 9.04 -1.21
CA GLY A 38 12.33 8.19 -1.88
C GLY A 38 12.92 7.06 -1.03
N ALA A 39 12.39 6.78 0.17
CA ALA A 39 12.84 5.68 1.02
C ALA A 39 12.44 4.30 0.47
N LEU A 40 11.41 4.25 -0.39
CA LEU A 40 11.03 3.06 -1.16
C LEU A 40 11.20 3.33 -2.66
N SER A 41 12.10 2.59 -3.30
CA SER A 41 12.59 2.92 -4.64
C SER A 41 11.97 2.11 -5.80
N ILE A 42 11.11 1.13 -5.50
CA ILE A 42 10.51 0.24 -6.52
C ILE A 42 9.03 0.03 -6.22
N THR A 43 8.20 0.11 -7.26
CA THR A 43 6.81 -0.37 -7.25
C THR A 43 6.69 -1.61 -8.12
N SER A 44 5.94 -2.62 -7.69
CA SER A 44 5.72 -3.88 -8.43
C SER A 44 4.24 -4.28 -8.42
N SER A 45 3.88 -5.36 -9.12
CA SER A 45 2.48 -5.71 -9.36
C SER A 45 1.88 -6.71 -8.38
N ASP A 46 2.67 -7.65 -7.86
CA ASP A 46 2.20 -8.86 -7.19
C ASP A 46 1.07 -9.60 -7.97
N ALA A 47 1.32 -9.82 -9.26
CA ALA A 47 0.31 -10.23 -10.24
C ALA A 47 -0.46 -11.50 -9.82
N GLN A 48 -1.80 -11.35 -9.73
CA GLN A 48 -2.74 -12.43 -9.36
C GLN A 48 -2.54 -13.00 -7.94
N ALA A 49 -1.65 -12.42 -7.13
CA ALA A 49 -1.27 -12.93 -5.81
C ALA A 49 -1.32 -11.85 -4.72
N MET A 50 -2.25 -10.90 -4.86
CA MET A 50 -2.58 -9.73 -4.01
C MET A 50 -2.45 -8.39 -4.75
N GLY A 51 -2.03 -8.41 -6.02
CA GLY A 51 -2.02 -7.21 -6.86
C GLY A 51 -2.38 -7.43 -8.33
N ARG A 52 -2.22 -6.37 -9.12
CA ARG A 52 -2.82 -6.21 -10.46
C ARG A 52 -1.75 -5.84 -11.49
N ILE A 53 -1.49 -6.75 -12.43
CA ILE A 53 -0.41 -6.60 -13.44
C ILE A 53 -0.56 -5.35 -14.32
N GLY A 54 -1.80 -4.98 -14.68
CA GLY A 54 -2.09 -3.84 -15.55
C GLY A 54 -2.10 -2.47 -14.86
N GLU A 55 -1.84 -2.40 -13.54
CA GLU A 55 -2.01 -1.17 -12.77
C GLU A 55 -0.72 -0.56 -12.22
N VAL A 56 0.46 -1.20 -12.41
CA VAL A 56 1.73 -0.74 -11.80
C VAL A 56 1.98 0.75 -12.08
N VAL A 57 2.06 1.12 -13.36
CA VAL A 57 2.35 2.51 -13.77
C VAL A 57 1.27 3.47 -13.30
N CYS A 58 0.00 3.10 -13.44
CA CYS A 58 -1.13 3.95 -13.03
C CYS A 58 -1.11 4.23 -11.53
N ARG A 59 -0.83 3.21 -10.70
CA ARG A 59 -0.78 3.32 -9.23
C ARG A 59 0.39 4.17 -8.77
N THR A 60 1.56 4.03 -9.39
CA THR A 60 2.71 4.91 -9.11
C THR A 60 2.35 6.38 -9.29
N TRP A 61 1.68 6.74 -10.39
CA TRP A 61 1.26 8.11 -10.64
C TRP A 61 0.13 8.58 -9.71
N GLN A 62 -0.76 7.69 -9.28
CA GLN A 62 -1.81 8.01 -8.32
C GLN A 62 -1.25 8.33 -6.93
N VAL A 63 -0.23 7.59 -6.46
CA VAL A 63 0.45 7.90 -5.20
C VAL A 63 1.10 9.28 -5.29
N ALA A 64 1.87 9.54 -6.36
CA ALA A 64 2.49 10.86 -6.58
C ALA A 64 1.45 12.00 -6.61
N HIS A 65 0.30 11.77 -7.26
CA HIS A 65 -0.80 12.74 -7.30
C HIS A 65 -1.35 13.06 -5.90
N VAL A 66 -1.64 12.04 -5.10
CA VAL A 66 -2.19 12.21 -3.74
C VAL A 66 -1.15 12.86 -2.82
N MET A 67 0.12 12.47 -2.93
CA MET A 67 1.20 13.05 -2.12
C MET A 67 1.42 14.52 -2.42
N LYS A 68 1.44 14.90 -3.70
CA LYS A 68 1.48 16.31 -4.10
C LYS A 68 0.29 17.12 -3.55
N GLN A 69 -0.92 16.55 -3.55
CA GLN A 69 -2.09 17.23 -2.97
C GLN A 69 -1.99 17.40 -1.44
N ARG A 70 -1.39 16.45 -0.73
CA ARG A 70 -1.29 16.47 0.74
C ARG A 70 -0.12 17.31 1.25
N PHE A 71 1.04 17.22 0.61
CA PHE A 71 2.31 17.78 1.10
C PHE A 71 2.89 18.88 0.21
N GLY A 72 2.30 19.12 -0.96
CA GLY A 72 2.78 20.12 -1.91
C GLY A 72 3.93 19.61 -2.77
N ASP A 73 4.68 20.54 -3.35
CA ASP A 73 5.87 20.22 -4.14
C ASP A 73 7.04 19.87 -3.20
N ARG A 74 7.78 18.80 -3.51
CA ARG A 74 8.98 18.39 -2.76
C ARG A 74 10.22 19.21 -3.16
N GLY A 75 10.12 20.05 -4.20
CA GLY A 75 11.25 20.82 -4.71
C GLY A 75 12.35 19.91 -5.27
N SER A 76 13.48 20.51 -5.65
CA SER A 76 14.66 19.78 -6.16
C SER A 76 15.55 19.21 -5.05
N GLU A 77 15.02 19.01 -3.83
CA GLU A 77 15.79 18.55 -2.67
C GLU A 77 15.86 17.02 -2.52
N LEU A 78 15.22 16.28 -3.43
CA LEU A 78 15.48 14.85 -3.56
C LEU A 78 16.85 14.68 -4.26
N PRO A 79 17.78 13.87 -3.71
CA PRO A 79 19.09 13.62 -4.32
C PRO A 79 19.01 13.01 -5.72
#